data_AF-A0A6Y6HBF4-F1
#
_entry.id   AF-A0A6Y6HBF4-F1
#
_cell.length_a   1.000
_cell.length_b   1.000
_cell.length_c   1.000
_cell.angle_alpha   90.00
_cell.angle_beta   90.00
_cell.angle_gamma   90.00
#
_symmetry.space_group_name_H-M   'P 1'
#
loop_
_entity.id
_entity.type
_entity.pdbx_description
1 polymer ?
#
loop_
_entity_poly.entity_id
_entity_poly.type
_entity_poly.pdbx_seq_one_letter_code
_entity_poly.pdbx_strand_id
1 'polypeptide(L)'
;ESNYLCFMDDDDSWAPEYVSRLLSVLANIQSTYSSVNAIACHTNKVAEIAENNRIIINSTQPWNHYLNAGPVSFDVIYYRNSIPLSSCLFDKNSVIDMIESHKLSSPAFFWPFFIHYLAENDVWILPEALAFYHFRENDDFEFGNYTVINNELFDIECKIAENKMMRSIDDSSLLNVLLSNIANNSLFHKISYIENKIK
;
A
#
# COMPACT_ATOMS: atom_id res chain seq x y z
N GLU A 1 -9.10 -25.31 -0.04
CA GLU A 1 -8.69 -24.07 0.65
C GLU A 1 -8.16 -23.07 -0.38
N SER A 2 -8.22 -21.76 -0.11
CA SER A 2 -7.61 -20.75 -0.98
C SER A 2 -6.12 -20.60 -0.65
N ASN A 3 -5.27 -20.60 -1.67
CA ASN A 3 -3.81 -20.43 -1.54
C ASN A 3 -3.37 -18.95 -1.60
N TYR A 4 -4.30 -18.04 -1.91
CA TYR A 4 -4.01 -16.63 -2.10
C TYR A 4 -4.93 -15.74 -1.27
N LEU A 5 -4.43 -14.56 -0.91
CA LEU A 5 -5.09 -13.56 -0.09
C LEU A 5 -4.99 -12.18 -0.77
N CYS A 6 -6.06 -11.40 -0.68
CA CYS A 6 -6.11 -10.00 -1.09
C CYS A 6 -6.76 -9.18 0.03
N PHE A 7 -6.41 -7.90 0.09
CA PHE A 7 -7.15 -6.92 0.88
C PHE A 7 -8.08 -6.16 -0.05
N MET A 8 -9.24 -5.75 0.44
CA MET A 8 -10.19 -4.95 -0.32
C MET A 8 -10.97 -4.07 0.64
N ASP A 9 -10.88 -2.76 0.43
CA ASP A 9 -11.74 -1.80 1.10
C ASP A 9 -13.12 -1.79 0.43
N ASP A 10 -14.15 -1.34 1.15
CA ASP A 10 -15.54 -1.45 0.70
C ASP A 10 -15.88 -0.53 -0.48
N ASP A 11 -15.09 0.52 -0.71
CA ASP A 11 -15.21 1.46 -1.82
C ASP A 11 -14.27 1.17 -2.99
N ASP A 12 -13.32 0.24 -2.84
CA ASP A 12 -12.38 -0.12 -3.90
C ASP A 12 -12.94 -1.12 -4.92
N SER A 13 -12.38 -1.09 -6.12
CA SER A 13 -12.82 -1.98 -7.20
C SER A 13 -11.68 -2.51 -8.06
N TRP A 14 -11.97 -3.62 -8.75
CA TRP A 14 -11.05 -4.30 -9.66
C TRP A 14 -11.64 -4.43 -11.04
N ALA A 15 -10.78 -4.45 -12.05
CA ALA A 15 -11.13 -4.93 -13.38
C ALA A 15 -11.56 -6.41 -13.31
N PRO A 16 -12.49 -6.88 -14.17
CA PRO A 16 -12.96 -8.26 -14.18
C PRO A 16 -11.84 -9.30 -14.31
N GLU A 17 -10.75 -8.94 -14.98
CA GLU A 17 -9.60 -9.80 -15.25
C GLU A 17 -8.54 -9.78 -14.13
N TYR A 18 -8.68 -8.94 -13.09
CA TYR A 18 -7.67 -8.75 -12.04
C TYR A 18 -7.14 -10.08 -11.48
N VAL A 19 -8.02 -10.91 -10.92
CA VAL A 19 -7.61 -12.15 -10.23
C VAL A 19 -6.93 -13.12 -11.19
N SER A 20 -7.52 -13.37 -12.36
CA SER A 20 -6.98 -14.35 -13.32
C SER A 20 -5.64 -13.90 -13.88
N ARG A 21 -5.47 -12.58 -14.10
CA ARG A 21 -4.24 -12.01 -14.62
C ARG A 21 -3.10 -12.05 -13.59
N LEU A 22 -3.34 -11.59 -12.36
CA LEU A 22 -2.33 -11.57 -11.31
C LEU A 22 -1.85 -12.98 -10.98
N LEU A 23 -2.78 -13.95 -10.85
CA LEU A 23 -2.42 -15.35 -10.60
C LEU A 23 -1.57 -15.95 -11.71
N SER A 24 -1.96 -15.74 -12.97
CA SER A 24 -1.21 -16.25 -14.12
C SER A 24 0.21 -15.68 -14.18
N VAL A 25 0.37 -14.39 -13.85
CA VAL A 25 1.67 -13.72 -13.90
C VAL A 25 2.52 -14.12 -12.70
N LEU A 26 1.97 -14.15 -11.49
CA LEU A 26 2.68 -14.55 -10.28
C LEU A 26 3.21 -15.98 -10.38
N ALA A 27 2.40 -16.92 -10.86
CA ALA A 27 2.83 -18.32 -11.04
C ALA A 27 4.01 -18.44 -12.02
N ASN A 28 4.05 -17.61 -13.06
CA ASN A 28 5.18 -17.56 -14.00
C ASN A 28 6.42 -16.96 -13.32
N ILE A 29 6.28 -15.83 -12.62
CA ILE A 29 7.40 -15.17 -11.94
C ILE A 29 8.02 -16.09 -10.88
N GLN A 30 7.19 -16.77 -10.08
CA GLN A 30 7.62 -17.70 -9.03
C GLN A 30 8.46 -18.88 -9.57
N SER A 31 8.28 -19.25 -10.84
CA SER A 31 9.12 -20.28 -11.47
C SER A 31 10.57 -19.83 -11.69
N THR A 32 10.80 -18.51 -11.71
CA THR A 32 12.12 -17.88 -11.92
C THR A 32 12.67 -17.25 -10.64
N TYR A 33 11.81 -16.60 -9.86
CA TYR A 33 12.17 -15.84 -8.65
C TYR A 33 11.35 -16.35 -7.47
N SER A 34 11.91 -17.29 -6.70
CA SER A 34 11.22 -17.95 -5.59
C SER A 34 10.94 -17.05 -4.37
N SER A 35 11.58 -15.88 -4.30
CA SER A 35 11.33 -14.88 -3.24
C SER A 35 10.11 -14.01 -3.50
N VAL A 36 9.57 -14.01 -4.73
CA VAL A 36 8.39 -13.24 -5.10
C VAL A 36 7.14 -13.99 -4.66
N ASN A 37 6.58 -13.57 -3.53
CA ASN A 37 5.38 -14.17 -2.94
C ASN A 37 4.16 -13.27 -3.03
N ALA A 38 4.29 -12.09 -3.63
CA ALA A 38 3.18 -11.21 -3.92
C ALA A 38 3.34 -10.51 -5.27
N ILE A 39 2.22 -10.10 -5.84
CA ILE A 39 2.16 -9.30 -7.06
C ILE A 39 1.20 -8.13 -6.83
N ALA A 40 1.57 -6.94 -7.29
CA ALA A 40 0.75 -5.75 -7.32
C ALA A 40 0.56 -5.28 -8.77
N CYS A 41 -0.61 -4.75 -9.08
CA CYS A 41 -0.87 -4.15 -10.40
C CYS A 41 -0.78 -2.62 -10.36
N HIS A 42 -0.88 -2.00 -11.52
CA HIS A 42 -1.11 -0.57 -11.56
C HIS A 42 -2.53 -0.25 -11.07
N THR A 43 -2.63 0.86 -10.35
CA THR A 43 -3.84 1.35 -9.72
C THR A 43 -4.17 2.71 -10.30
N ASN A 44 -5.45 2.90 -10.64
CA ASN A 44 -6.01 4.20 -10.92
C ASN A 44 -6.59 4.80 -9.64
N LYS A 45 -6.27 6.06 -9.36
CA LYS A 45 -7.00 6.84 -8.37
C LYS A 45 -8.31 7.30 -8.98
N VAL A 46 -9.43 6.97 -8.33
CA VAL A 46 -10.77 7.41 -8.71
C VAL A 46 -11.24 8.45 -7.70
N ALA A 47 -11.43 9.69 -8.15
CA ALA A 47 -12.05 10.72 -7.31
C ALA A 47 -13.57 10.70 -7.52
N GLU A 48 -14.32 10.62 -6.42
CA GLU A 48 -15.77 10.55 -6.43
C GLU A 48 -16.43 11.53 -5.46
N ILE A 49 -17.68 11.86 -5.75
CA ILE A 49 -18.59 12.62 -4.88
C ILE A 49 -19.81 11.76 -4.60
N ALA A 50 -20.23 11.72 -3.34
CA ALA A 50 -21.51 11.13 -2.95
C ALA A 50 -22.54 12.24 -2.76
N GLU A 51 -23.48 12.39 -3.71
CA GLU A 51 -24.53 13.40 -3.68
C GLU A 51 -25.88 12.75 -4.01
N ASN A 52 -26.95 13.12 -3.29
CA ASN A 52 -28.32 12.67 -3.58
C ASN A 52 -28.46 11.14 -3.72
N ASN A 53 -27.79 10.36 -2.86
CA ASN A 53 -27.76 8.89 -2.88
C ASN A 53 -27.22 8.30 -4.19
N ARG A 54 -26.28 9.00 -4.84
CA ARG A 54 -25.54 8.55 -6.02
C ARG A 54 -24.05 8.80 -5.83
N ILE A 55 -23.24 7.89 -6.37
CA ILE A 55 -21.80 8.08 -6.51
C ILE A 55 -21.54 8.63 -7.92
N ILE A 56 -20.88 9.78 -7.98
CA ILE A 56 -20.48 10.43 -9.22
C ILE A 56 -18.96 10.40 -9.29
N ILE A 57 -18.42 9.74 -10.32
CA ILE A 57 -16.98 9.74 -10.59
C ILE A 57 -16.61 11.08 -11.23
N ASN A 58 -15.80 11.87 -10.54
CA ASN A 58 -15.29 13.15 -11.04
C ASN A 58 -14.10 12.96 -11.97
N SER A 59 -13.15 12.11 -11.56
CA SER A 59 -11.94 11.88 -12.33
C SER A 59 -11.35 10.50 -12.05
N THR A 60 -10.59 10.01 -13.03
CA THR A 60 -9.76 8.81 -12.88
C THR A 60 -8.38 9.14 -13.43
N GLN A 61 -7.36 8.92 -12.61
CA GLN A 61 -5.99 9.24 -12.99
C GLN A 61 -5.01 8.14 -12.54
N PRO A 62 -3.90 7.96 -13.25
CA PRO A 62 -2.82 7.07 -12.82
C PRO A 62 -2.35 7.37 -11.40
N TRP A 63 -2.24 6.35 -10.54
CA TRP A 63 -1.69 6.49 -9.19
C TRP A 63 -0.22 6.05 -9.13
N ASN A 64 0.02 4.74 -9.21
CA ASN A 64 1.35 4.12 -9.08
C ASN A 64 1.99 3.74 -10.43
N HIS A 65 1.50 4.31 -11.53
CA HIS A 65 1.93 3.92 -12.89
C HIS A 65 3.39 4.29 -13.21
N TYR A 66 4.03 5.11 -12.37
CA TYR A 66 5.45 5.41 -12.45
C TYR A 66 6.34 4.22 -12.07
N LEU A 67 5.77 3.16 -11.49
CA LEU A 67 6.49 1.93 -11.15
C LEU A 67 6.64 1.03 -12.39
N ASN A 68 7.88 0.62 -12.66
CA ASN A 68 8.21 -0.29 -13.76
C ASN A 68 7.86 -1.74 -13.40
N ALA A 69 7.69 -2.57 -14.43
CA ALA A 69 7.59 -4.03 -14.23
C ALA A 69 8.84 -4.57 -13.54
N GLY A 70 8.66 -5.42 -12.53
CA GLY A 70 9.77 -6.00 -11.78
C GLY A 70 9.54 -6.06 -10.27
N PRO A 71 10.54 -6.52 -9.50
CA PRO A 71 10.48 -6.47 -8.06
C PRO A 71 10.42 -5.01 -7.56
N VAL A 72 9.58 -4.79 -6.57
CA VAL A 72 9.44 -3.50 -5.89
C VAL A 72 10.73 -3.18 -5.15
N SER A 73 11.24 -1.98 -5.38
CA SER A 73 12.37 -1.46 -4.60
C SER A 73 11.88 -0.80 -3.32
N PHE A 74 12.69 -0.86 -2.26
CA PHE A 74 12.33 -0.33 -0.94
C PHE A 74 12.05 1.17 -0.93
N ASP A 75 12.48 1.93 -1.93
CA ASP A 75 12.17 3.35 -2.04
C ASP A 75 10.67 3.65 -2.20
N VAL A 76 9.89 2.66 -2.62
CA VAL A 76 8.43 2.77 -2.64
C VAL A 76 7.87 3.06 -1.24
N ILE A 77 8.56 2.60 -0.18
CA ILE A 77 8.14 2.80 1.21
C ILE A 77 8.35 4.25 1.69
N TYR A 78 8.92 5.13 0.88
CA TYR A 78 9.06 6.53 1.26
C TYR A 78 7.78 7.33 0.98
N TYR A 79 6.97 6.87 0.04
CA TYR A 79 5.70 7.49 -0.30
C TYR A 79 4.57 6.61 0.23
N ARG A 80 3.92 7.07 1.30
CA ARG A 80 2.82 6.31 1.92
C ARG A 80 1.75 5.96 0.90
N ASN A 81 1.31 4.71 0.93
CA ASN A 81 0.30 4.16 0.03
C ASN A 81 0.65 4.32 -1.47
N SER A 82 1.95 4.38 -1.79
CA SER A 82 2.47 4.31 -3.16
C SER A 82 2.00 3.07 -3.92
N ILE A 83 1.79 1.97 -3.20
CA ILE A 83 1.13 0.76 -3.69
C ILE A 83 -0.05 0.50 -2.76
N PRO A 84 -1.30 0.76 -3.19
CA PRO A 84 -2.49 0.40 -2.42
C PRO A 84 -2.55 -1.11 -2.22
N LEU A 85 -2.80 -1.60 -1.00
CA LEU A 85 -2.86 -3.04 -0.73
C LEU A 85 -4.03 -3.73 -1.43
N SER A 86 -5.07 -3.00 -1.79
CA SER A 86 -6.14 -3.47 -2.66
C SER A 86 -5.67 -3.83 -4.06
N SER A 87 -4.51 -3.34 -4.50
CA SER A 87 -3.90 -3.71 -5.79
C SER A 87 -3.03 -4.96 -5.72
N CYS A 88 -2.86 -5.54 -4.53
CA CYS A 88 -1.95 -6.64 -4.26
C CYS A 88 -2.67 -7.99 -4.12
N LEU A 89 -2.01 -9.04 -4.59
CA LEU A 89 -2.35 -10.44 -4.36
C LEU A 89 -1.14 -11.14 -3.73
N PHE A 90 -1.39 -11.81 -2.60
CA PHE A 90 -0.37 -12.45 -1.77
C PHE A 90 -0.53 -13.97 -1.81
N ASP A 91 0.59 -14.70 -1.84
CA ASP A 91 0.62 -16.08 -1.36
C ASP A 91 0.23 -16.09 0.12
N LYS A 92 -0.80 -16.88 0.46
CA LYS A 92 -1.38 -16.89 1.80
C LYS A 92 -0.35 -17.30 2.87
N ASN A 93 0.53 -18.23 2.56
CA ASN A 93 1.51 -18.72 3.54
C ASN A 93 2.60 -17.68 3.81
N SER A 94 2.90 -16.81 2.84
CA SER A 94 3.86 -15.72 3.01
C SER A 94 3.37 -14.58 3.89
N VAL A 95 2.06 -14.52 4.18
CA VAL A 95 1.43 -13.32 4.74
C VAL A 95 0.66 -13.55 6.04
N ILE A 96 0.22 -14.79 6.32
CA ILE A 96 -0.73 -15.06 7.41
C ILE A 96 -0.15 -14.73 8.79
N ASP A 97 1.07 -15.17 9.09
CA ASP A 97 1.74 -14.91 10.37
C ASP A 97 1.99 -13.41 10.57
N MET A 98 2.24 -12.69 9.48
CA MET A 98 2.45 -11.25 9.49
C MET A 98 1.15 -10.48 9.73
N ILE A 99 0.01 -10.96 9.22
CA ILE A 99 -1.29 -10.37 9.53
C ILE A 99 -1.58 -10.51 11.03
N GLU A 100 -1.27 -11.66 11.63
CA GLU A 100 -1.50 -11.91 13.06
C GLU A 100 -0.63 -11.04 13.99
N SER A 101 0.57 -10.65 13.54
CA SER A 101 1.45 -9.74 14.28
C SER A 101 0.99 -8.28 14.26
N HIS A 102 0.13 -7.94 13.29
CA HIS A 102 -0.48 -6.62 13.11
C HIS A 102 -1.93 -6.59 13.60
N LYS A 103 -2.39 -5.38 13.96
CA LYS A 103 -3.78 -5.17 14.34
C LYS A 103 -4.59 -4.84 13.08
N LEU A 104 -5.24 -5.83 12.48
CA LEU A 104 -6.06 -5.66 11.27
C LEU A 104 -7.16 -4.59 11.44
N SER A 105 -7.69 -4.43 12.66
CA SER A 105 -8.68 -3.40 12.97
C SER A 105 -8.10 -1.99 13.16
N SER A 106 -6.79 -1.81 13.01
CA SER A 106 -6.17 -0.48 13.03
C SER A 106 -6.39 0.18 11.66
N PRO A 107 -6.92 1.40 11.62
CA PRO A 107 -6.96 2.19 10.39
C PRO A 107 -5.57 2.38 9.75
N ALA A 108 -4.52 2.44 10.57
CA ALA A 108 -3.13 2.47 10.13
C ALA A 108 -2.55 1.10 9.73
N PHE A 109 -3.34 0.03 9.62
CA PHE A 109 -2.83 -1.33 9.35
C PHE A 109 -1.99 -1.42 8.07
N PHE A 110 -2.51 -0.88 6.97
CA PHE A 110 -2.04 -1.17 5.62
C PHE A 110 -0.58 -0.81 5.39
N TRP A 111 -0.15 0.37 5.84
CA TRP A 111 1.18 0.87 5.53
C TRP A 111 2.31 0.19 6.32
N PRO A 112 2.28 0.12 7.66
CA PRO A 112 3.24 -0.63 8.47
C PRO A 112 3.30 -2.11 8.09
N PHE A 113 2.14 -2.72 7.79
CA PHE A 113 2.10 -4.10 7.31
C PHE A 113 2.87 -4.26 6.00
N PHE A 114 2.69 -3.35 5.02
CA PHE A 114 3.40 -3.45 3.74
C PHE A 114 4.92 -3.25 3.90
N ILE A 115 5.34 -2.38 4.82
CA ILE A 115 6.76 -2.24 5.19
C ILE A 115 7.31 -3.54 5.77
N HIS A 116 6.58 -4.18 6.69
CA HIS A 116 6.98 -5.46 7.24
C HIS A 116 7.05 -6.52 6.14
N TYR A 117 6.06 -6.56 5.25
CA TYR A 117 6.03 -7.53 4.16
C TYR A 117 7.24 -7.43 3.25
N LEU A 118 7.57 -6.21 2.80
CA LEU A 118 8.72 -5.98 1.94
C LEU A 118 10.06 -6.31 2.62
N ALA A 119 10.15 -6.27 3.95
CA ALA A 119 11.37 -6.62 4.65
C ALA A 119 11.70 -8.13 4.55
N GLU A 120 10.67 -8.97 4.39
CA GLU A 120 10.80 -10.44 4.39
C GLU A 120 10.52 -11.08 3.02
N ASN A 121 9.81 -10.40 2.13
CA ASN A 121 9.33 -10.94 0.86
C ASN A 121 9.45 -9.92 -0.28
N ASP A 122 9.58 -10.41 -1.51
CA ASP A 122 9.51 -9.56 -2.70
C ASP A 122 8.06 -9.43 -3.22
N VAL A 123 7.71 -8.22 -3.63
CA VAL A 123 6.47 -7.91 -4.35
C VAL A 123 6.83 -7.59 -5.80
N TRP A 124 6.12 -8.15 -6.76
CA TRP A 124 6.32 -7.84 -8.18
C TRP A 124 5.29 -6.85 -8.72
N ILE A 125 5.70 -5.89 -9.55
CA ILE A 125 4.81 -4.97 -10.26
C ILE A 125 4.41 -5.53 -11.63
N LEU A 126 3.11 -5.71 -11.82
CA LEU A 126 2.47 -5.87 -13.12
C LEU A 126 2.02 -4.48 -13.62
N PRO A 127 2.60 -3.94 -14.71
CA PRO A 127 2.26 -2.61 -15.21
C PRO A 127 0.95 -2.60 -16.03
N GLU A 128 -0.11 -3.17 -15.46
CA GLU A 128 -1.45 -3.20 -16.03
C GLU A 128 -2.42 -2.57 -15.02
N ALA A 129 -3.22 -1.60 -15.47
CA ALA A 129 -4.11 -0.83 -14.61
C ALA A 129 -5.38 -1.61 -14.29
N LEU A 130 -5.31 -2.48 -13.28
CA LEU A 130 -6.38 -3.44 -12.95
C LEU A 130 -7.06 -3.17 -11.60
N ALA A 131 -6.52 -2.26 -10.80
CA ALA A 131 -7.12 -1.81 -9.54
C ALA A 131 -7.57 -0.35 -9.63
N PHE A 132 -8.61 -0.03 -8.87
CA PHE A 132 -9.18 1.30 -8.75
C PHE A 132 -9.28 1.65 -7.27
N TYR A 133 -8.51 2.65 -6.85
CA TYR A 133 -8.46 3.13 -5.47
C TYR A 133 -9.33 4.38 -5.35
N HIS A 134 -10.44 4.26 -4.61
CA HIS A 134 -11.49 5.28 -4.58
C HIS A 134 -11.25 6.30 -3.46
N PHE A 135 -11.46 7.58 -3.80
CA PHE A 135 -11.33 8.71 -2.89
C PHE A 135 -12.58 9.57 -2.96
N ARG A 136 -13.30 9.65 -1.84
CA ARG A 136 -14.47 10.50 -1.66
C ARG A 136 -14.03 11.90 -1.25
N GLU A 137 -14.07 12.84 -2.20
CA GLU A 137 -13.56 14.20 -2.00
C GLU A 137 -14.57 15.12 -1.30
N ASN A 138 -15.86 14.91 -1.56
CA ASN A 138 -16.97 15.57 -0.87
C ASN A 138 -18.07 14.54 -0.61
N ASP A 139 -18.70 14.62 0.56
CA ASP A 139 -19.97 13.97 0.78
C ASP A 139 -20.94 14.92 1.52
N ASP A 140 -22.23 14.63 1.43
CA ASP A 140 -23.28 15.19 2.29
C ASP A 140 -23.53 14.27 3.53
N PHE A 141 -22.61 13.35 3.83
CA PHE A 141 -22.76 12.26 4.78
C PHE A 141 -21.58 12.22 5.80
N GLU A 142 -21.46 11.17 6.63
CA GLU A 142 -20.33 11.00 7.57
C GLU A 142 -19.30 9.97 7.04
N PHE A 143 -19.28 9.67 5.74
CA PHE A 143 -18.63 8.49 5.15
C PHE A 143 -17.44 8.81 4.23
N GLY A 144 -16.75 9.93 4.40
CA GLY A 144 -15.48 10.17 3.70
C GLY A 144 -14.39 9.17 4.12
N ASN A 145 -13.34 9.03 3.31
CA ASN A 145 -12.24 8.09 3.62
C ASN A 145 -11.63 8.40 4.99
N TYR A 146 -11.43 7.36 5.80
CA TYR A 146 -10.91 7.51 7.16
C TYR A 146 -9.56 8.25 7.20
N THR A 147 -8.68 7.96 6.23
CA THR A 147 -7.35 8.58 6.11
C THR A 147 -7.42 10.08 5.83
N VAL A 148 -8.52 10.57 5.26
CA VAL A 148 -8.75 11.99 4.99
C VAL A 148 -9.38 12.68 6.19
N ILE A 149 -10.44 12.09 6.76
CA ILE A 149 -11.18 12.67 7.90
C ILE A 149 -10.35 12.64 9.19
N ASN A 150 -9.67 11.52 9.47
CA ASN A 150 -8.96 11.27 10.72
C ASN A 150 -7.44 11.27 10.54
N ASN A 151 -6.92 12.10 9.63
CA ASN A 151 -5.51 12.11 9.24
C ASN A 151 -4.54 12.20 10.43
N GLU A 152 -4.83 13.07 11.42
CA GLU A 152 -3.98 13.20 12.61
C GLU A 152 -3.90 11.90 13.44
N LEU A 153 -5.03 11.23 13.65
CA LEU A 153 -5.09 9.98 14.39
C LEU A 153 -4.41 8.85 13.60
N PHE A 154 -4.67 8.76 12.30
CA PHE A 154 -4.01 7.82 11.39
C PHE A 154 -2.48 7.97 11.44
N ASP A 155 -1.98 9.21 11.41
CA ASP A 155 -0.55 9.52 11.51
C ASP A 155 0.06 9.05 12.83
N ILE A 156 -0.63 9.27 13.94
CA ILE A 156 -0.19 8.82 15.27
C ILE A 156 -0.15 7.29 15.32
N GLU A 157 -1.18 6.61 14.82
CA GLU A 157 -1.23 5.15 14.80
C GLU A 157 -0.13 4.54 13.95
N CYS A 158 0.16 5.10 12.77
CA CYS A 158 1.27 4.66 11.93
C CYS A 158 2.61 4.75 12.69
N LYS A 159 2.86 5.89 13.35
CA LYS A 159 4.08 6.08 14.16
C LYS A 159 4.15 5.11 15.33
N ILE A 160 3.04 4.81 15.99
CA ILE A 160 3.01 3.83 17.08
C ILE A 160 3.34 2.43 16.55
N ALA A 161 2.79 2.05 15.39
CA ALA A 161 3.08 0.77 14.74
C ALA A 161 4.55 0.64 14.36
N GLU A 162 5.11 1.63 13.66
CA GLU A 162 6.55 1.67 13.30
C GLU A 162 7.44 1.59 14.56
N ASN A 163 7.12 2.37 15.60
CA ASN A 163 7.86 2.32 16.86
C ASN A 163 7.75 0.97 17.58
N LYS A 164 6.60 0.29 17.48
CA LYS A 164 6.42 -1.06 18.02
C LYS A 164 7.31 -2.04 17.28
N MET A 165 7.31 -2.00 15.94
CA MET A 165 8.18 -2.83 15.09
C MET A 165 9.66 -2.61 15.44
N MET A 166 10.10 -1.35 15.60
CA MET A 166 11.46 -1.01 16.03
C MET A 166 11.86 -1.62 17.39
N ARG A 167 10.92 -1.73 18.33
CA ARG A 167 11.19 -2.27 19.67
C ARG A 167 11.16 -3.79 19.74
N SER A 168 10.39 -4.44 18.88
CA SER A 168 10.24 -5.90 18.84
C SER A 168 11.22 -6.58 17.88
N ILE A 169 12.23 -5.85 17.39
CA ILE A 169 13.11 -6.31 16.34
C ILE A 169 14.23 -7.18 16.90
N ASP A 170 14.16 -8.46 16.52
CA ASP A 170 15.30 -9.38 16.49
C ASP A 170 15.80 -9.60 15.04
N ASP A 171 15.04 -9.14 14.03
CA ASP A 171 15.37 -9.27 12.61
C ASP A 171 16.14 -8.05 12.06
N SER A 172 17.33 -8.33 11.52
CA SER A 172 18.19 -7.34 10.87
C SER A 172 17.63 -6.75 9.57
N SER A 173 16.77 -7.48 8.85
CA SER A 173 16.18 -7.04 7.57
C SER A 173 15.21 -5.87 7.79
N LEU A 174 14.22 -6.08 8.65
CA LEU A 174 13.23 -5.08 9.02
C LEU A 174 13.88 -3.86 9.68
N LEU A 175 14.92 -4.07 10.48
CA LEU A 175 15.69 -2.97 11.08
C LEU A 175 16.33 -2.08 10.01
N ASN A 176 16.99 -2.68 9.02
CA ASN A 176 17.63 -1.92 7.94
C ASN A 176 16.61 -1.13 7.11
N VAL A 177 15.44 -1.71 6.86
CA VAL A 177 14.35 -1.06 6.12
C VAL A 177 13.80 0.13 6.91
N LEU A 178 13.50 -0.05 8.19
CA LEU A 178 12.98 1.02 9.05
C LEU A 178 14.01 2.14 9.25
N LEU A 179 15.30 1.80 9.45
CA LEU A 179 16.37 2.80 9.54
C LEU A 179 16.55 3.59 8.25
N SER A 180 16.43 2.93 7.09
CA SER A 180 16.48 3.60 5.78
C SER A 180 15.29 4.57 5.60
N ASN A 181 14.10 4.18 6.05
CA ASN A 181 12.91 5.03 6.05
C ASN A 181 13.09 6.28 6.95
N ILE A 182 13.62 6.10 8.16
CA ILE A 182 13.88 7.21 9.10
C ILE A 182 14.94 8.17 8.54
N ALA A 183 16.05 7.65 7.99
CA ALA A 183 17.13 8.46 7.44
C ALA A 183 16.62 9.36 6.30
N ASN A 184 15.77 8.83 5.43
CA ASN A 184 15.22 9.60 4.30
C ASN A 184 14.15 10.61 4.70
N ASN A 185 13.29 10.31 5.68
CA ASN A 185 12.38 11.31 6.25
C ASN A 185 13.16 12.54 6.78
N SER A 186 14.31 12.31 7.42
CA SER A 186 15.19 13.39 7.87
C SER A 186 15.77 14.21 6.69
N LEU A 187 16.03 13.57 5.55
CA LEU A 187 16.53 14.22 4.33
C LEU A 187 15.43 15.06 3.68
N PHE A 188 14.21 14.53 3.54
CA PHE A 188 13.05 15.27 3.04
C PHE A 188 12.79 16.53 3.88
N HIS A 189 12.78 16.42 5.21
CA HIS A 189 12.63 17.59 6.09
C HIS A 189 13.72 18.65 5.85
N LYS A 190 14.97 18.24 5.61
CA LYS A 190 16.06 19.17 5.28
C LYS A 190 15.86 19.83 3.92
N ILE A 191 15.41 19.09 2.91
CA ILE A 191 15.15 19.63 1.57
C ILE A 191 13.99 20.63 1.62
N SER A 192 12.86 20.28 2.22
CA SER A 192 11.71 21.19 2.36
C SER A 192 12.06 22.44 3.16
N TYR A 193 12.91 22.32 4.18
CA TYR A 193 13.43 23.47 4.92
C TYR A 193 14.31 24.39 4.05
N ILE A 194 15.12 23.83 3.16
CA ILE A 194 15.94 24.58 2.21
C ILE A 194 15.06 25.27 1.17
N GLU A 195 14.09 24.57 0.57
CA GLU A 195 13.16 25.13 -0.42
C GLU A 195 12.35 26.30 0.16
N ASN A 196 11.90 26.20 1.41
CA ASN A 196 11.19 27.28 2.11
C ASN A 196 12.08 28.48 2.46
N LYS A 197 13.41 28.33 2.46
CA LYS A 197 14.37 29.44 2.64
C LYS A 197 14.77 30.12 1.34
N ILE A 198 14.54 29.47 0.20
CA ILE A 198 14.88 29.99 -1.14
C ILE A 198 13.71 30.77 -1.75
N LYS A 199 12.49 30.59 -1.24
CA LYS A 199 11.32 31.43 -1.52
C LYS A 199 11.30 32.69 -0.66
#